data_AF-Q5L2I8-F1
#
_entry.id   AF-Q5L2I8-F1
#
_cell.length_a   1.000
_cell.length_b   1.000
_cell.length_c   1.000
_cell.angle_alpha   90.00
_cell.angle_beta   90.00
_cell.angle_gamma   90.00
#
_symmetry.space_group_name_H-M   'P 1'
#
loop_
_entity.id
_entity.type
_entity.pdbx_description
1 polymer ?
#
loop_
_entity_poly.entity_id
_entity_poly.type
_entity_poly.pdbx_seq_one_letter_code
_entity_poly.pdbx_strand_id
1 'polypeptide(L)'
;MVQTNYDVERELEALERLRMRQMDGLIVCSREVGWEAFAAYQEDGPIVLCEHVREHDFLAVYTVALPHFQLGGKAFRLIHHWLETGNVTRKQEELPARLLVRDTA
;
A
#
# COMPACT_ATOMS: atom_id res chain seq x y z
N MET A 1 5.26 13.86 6.81
CA MET A 1 5.47 12.40 6.83
C MET A 1 5.27 11.93 8.27
N VAL A 2 4.33 11.01 8.51
CA VAL A 2 4.03 10.46 9.85
C VAL A 2 4.53 9.03 9.88
N GLN A 3 5.43 8.71 10.81
CA GLN A 3 5.87 7.33 11.04
C GLN A 3 5.05 6.76 12.21
N THR A 4 4.13 5.86 11.90
CA THR A 4 3.21 5.27 12.89
C THR A 4 3.86 4.09 13.61
N ASN A 5 4.84 3.44 12.99
CA ASN A 5 5.44 2.19 13.50
C ASN A 5 4.40 1.08 13.70
N TYR A 6 3.41 1.00 12.79
CA TYR A 6 2.27 0.06 12.85
C TYR A 6 1.43 0.19 14.14
N ASP A 7 1.51 1.36 14.79
CA ASP A 7 0.64 1.69 15.91
C ASP A 7 -0.72 2.14 15.39
N VAL A 8 -1.76 1.36 15.71
CA VAL A 8 -3.13 1.56 15.26
C VAL A 8 -3.68 2.92 15.72
N GLU A 9 -3.38 3.34 16.95
CA GLU A 9 -3.90 4.62 17.48
C GLU A 9 -3.31 5.80 16.70
N ARG A 10 -2.03 5.72 16.33
CA ARG A 10 -1.36 6.75 15.53
C ARG A 10 -1.87 6.80 14.08
N GLU A 11 -2.27 5.67 13.52
CA GLU A 11 -2.91 5.60 12.21
C GLU A 11 -4.32 6.20 12.24
N LEU A 12 -5.09 5.91 13.28
CA LEU A 12 -6.39 6.54 13.51
C LEU A 12 -6.26 8.04 13.74
N GLU A 13 -5.24 8.50 14.48
CA GLU A 13 -4.97 9.92 14.67
C GLU A 13 -4.68 10.63 13.32
N ALA A 14 -3.96 9.97 12.41
CA ALA A 14 -3.71 10.52 11.08
C ALA A 14 -5.00 10.65 10.24
N LEU A 15 -5.89 9.65 10.31
CA LEU A 15 -7.22 9.71 9.70
C LEU A 15 -8.08 10.81 10.34
N GLU A 16 -7.98 10.99 11.65
CA GLU A 16 -8.71 12.04 12.34
C GLU A 16 -8.26 13.44 11.90
N ARG A 17 -6.96 13.63 11.67
CA ARG A 17 -6.44 14.89 11.13
C ARG A 17 -6.97 15.19 9.73
N LEU A 18 -7.28 14.17 8.92
CA LEU A 18 -7.97 14.34 7.63
C LEU A 18 -9.40 14.85 7.85
N ARG A 19 -10.17 14.17 8.71
CA ARG A 19 -11.55 14.58 9.08
C ARG A 19 -11.64 15.98 9.66
N MET A 20 -10.71 16.33 10.54
CA MET A 20 -10.60 17.67 11.12
C MET A 20 -10.09 18.73 10.14
N ARG A 21 -9.86 18.36 8.86
CA ARG A 21 -9.32 19.23 7.81
C ARG A 21 -7.99 19.89 8.18
N GLN A 22 -7.16 19.19 8.96
CA GLN A 22 -5.78 19.61 9.24
C GLN A 22 -4.83 19.22 8.10
N MET A 23 -5.30 18.40 7.15
CA MET A 23 -4.64 18.06 5.90
C MET A 23 -5.69 17.88 4.79
N ASP A 24 -5.29 18.12 3.55
CA ASP A 24 -6.17 18.02 2.38
C ASP A 24 -6.20 16.62 1.74
N GLY A 25 -5.42 15.67 2.27
CA GLY A 25 -5.34 14.32 1.75
C GLY A 25 -4.32 13.45 2.48
N LEU A 26 -4.43 12.14 2.31
CA LEU A 26 -3.59 11.15 3.00
C LEU A 26 -3.04 10.11 2.02
N ILE A 27 -1.73 9.92 2.02
CA ILE A 27 -1.07 8.79 1.34
C ILE A 27 -0.58 7.81 2.41
N VAL A 28 -1.09 6.59 2.38
CA VAL A 28 -0.75 5.52 3.33
C VAL A 28 0.16 4.51 2.62
N CYS A 29 1.42 4.48 3.04
CA CYS A 29 2.41 3.57 2.46
C CYS A 29 2.29 2.14 2.99
N SER A 30 1.87 2.00 4.25
CA SER A 30 1.66 0.75 4.98
C SER A 30 0.72 1.03 6.15
N ARG A 31 0.05 0.01 6.67
CA ARG A 31 -0.93 0.16 7.75
C ARG A 31 -1.07 -1.11 8.60
N GLU A 32 -1.55 -0.92 9.82
CA GLU A 32 -2.05 -1.96 10.72
C GLU A 32 -3.58 -1.86 10.91
N VAL A 33 -4.15 -0.66 10.78
CA VAL A 33 -5.60 -0.44 10.92
C VAL A 33 -6.39 -1.29 9.91
N GLY A 34 -7.61 -1.72 10.27
CA GLY A 34 -8.52 -2.49 9.42
C GLY A 34 -9.15 -1.67 8.27
N TRP A 35 -9.67 -2.34 7.24
CA TRP A 35 -10.21 -1.70 6.01
C TRP A 35 -11.44 -0.84 6.30
N GLU A 36 -12.20 -1.27 7.29
CA GLU A 36 -13.42 -0.67 7.80
C GLU A 36 -13.16 0.76 8.30
N ALA A 37 -11.94 1.05 8.80
CA ALA A 37 -11.58 2.39 9.21
C ALA A 37 -11.63 3.35 8.02
N PHE A 38 -11.03 3.00 6.87
CA PHE A 38 -11.04 3.90 5.71
C PHE A 38 -12.44 4.15 5.16
N ALA A 39 -13.36 3.18 5.29
CA ALA A 39 -14.76 3.38 4.92
C ALA A 39 -15.41 4.56 5.68
N ALA A 40 -15.01 4.77 6.94
CA ALA A 40 -15.53 5.85 7.78
C ALA A 40 -14.96 7.23 7.44
N TYR A 41 -13.83 7.29 6.72
CA TYR A 41 -13.07 8.53 6.44
C TYR A 41 -12.97 8.85 4.93
N GLN A 42 -13.54 8.03 4.05
CA GLN A 42 -13.39 8.19 2.59
C GLN A 42 -14.00 9.50 2.04
N GLU A 43 -15.00 10.04 2.73
CA GLU A 43 -15.67 11.30 2.37
C GLU A 43 -14.97 12.54 2.95
N ASP A 44 -14.05 12.35 3.90
CA ASP A 44 -13.39 13.45 4.61
C ASP A 44 -12.24 14.06 3.79
N GLY A 45 -11.75 13.34 2.79
CA GLY A 45 -10.75 13.79 1.84
C GLY A 45 -10.12 12.64 1.06
N PRO A 46 -9.31 12.93 0.03
CA PRO A 46 -8.68 11.91 -0.80
C PRO A 46 -7.69 11.06 0.00
N ILE A 47 -7.87 9.74 -0.06
CA ILE A 47 -6.97 8.75 0.52
C ILE A 47 -6.37 7.91 -0.61
N VAL A 48 -5.05 7.70 -0.57
CA VAL A 48 -4.30 6.82 -1.49
C VAL A 48 -3.56 5.77 -0.68
N LEU A 49 -3.70 4.49 -1.01
CA LEU A 49 -3.00 3.39 -0.34
C LEU A 49 -1.96 2.78 -1.28
N CYS A 50 -0.75 2.50 -0.78
CA CYS A 50 0.31 1.87 -1.57
C CYS A 50 0.24 0.33 -1.57
N GLU A 51 -0.97 -0.23 -1.57
CA GLU A 51 -1.22 -1.67 -1.60
C GLU A 51 -2.33 -1.99 -2.60
N HIS A 52 -2.25 -3.16 -3.25
CA HIS A 52 -3.28 -3.59 -4.19
C HIS A 52 -4.42 -4.32 -3.46
N VAL A 53 -5.60 -3.72 -3.46
CA VAL A 53 -6.78 -4.22 -2.73
C VAL A 53 -7.78 -4.74 -3.73
N ARG A 54 -8.10 -6.04 -3.73
CA ARG A 54 -9.11 -6.63 -4.64
C ARG A 54 -10.45 -6.90 -3.95
N GLU A 55 -10.44 -7.13 -2.65
CA GLU A 55 -11.61 -7.56 -1.88
C GLU A 55 -12.44 -6.37 -1.35
N HIS A 56 -11.92 -5.15 -1.46
CA HIS A 56 -12.54 -3.92 -0.95
C HIS A 56 -12.66 -2.86 -2.05
N ASP A 57 -12.95 -3.28 -3.29
CA ASP A 57 -13.13 -2.39 -4.43
C ASP A 57 -14.33 -1.43 -4.28
N PHE A 58 -15.20 -1.68 -3.30
CA PHE A 58 -16.28 -0.76 -2.91
C PHE A 58 -15.78 0.48 -2.16
N LEU A 59 -14.54 0.49 -1.66
CA LEU A 59 -13.95 1.66 -1.01
C LEU A 59 -13.48 2.63 -2.09
N ALA A 60 -13.90 3.89 -1.97
CA ALA A 60 -13.51 4.99 -2.84
C ALA A 60 -12.08 5.49 -2.58
N VAL A 61 -11.14 4.55 -2.40
CA VAL A 61 -9.76 4.82 -2.02
C VAL A 61 -8.83 4.46 -3.18
N TYR A 62 -8.00 5.41 -3.59
CA TYR A 62 -7.02 5.18 -4.65
C TYR A 62 -5.97 4.16 -4.21
N THR A 63 -5.45 3.35 -5.14
CA THR A 63 -4.38 2.40 -4.81
C THR A 63 -3.21 2.48 -5.76
N VAL A 64 -1.99 2.35 -5.23
CA VAL A 64 -0.80 2.06 -6.03
C VAL A 64 -0.58 0.55 -5.98
N ALA A 65 -0.94 -0.13 -7.05
CA ALA A 65 -0.77 -1.57 -7.18
C ALA A 65 0.71 -1.92 -7.34
N LEU A 66 1.24 -2.60 -6.33
CA LEU A 66 2.58 -3.16 -6.32
C LEU A 66 2.52 -4.65 -6.74
N PRO A 67 3.40 -5.12 -7.65
CA PRO A 67 3.36 -6.48 -8.15
C PRO A 67 4.02 -7.47 -7.17
N HIS A 68 3.59 -7.50 -5.91
CA HIS A 68 4.21 -8.28 -4.82
C HIS A 68 4.38 -9.76 -5.14
N PHE A 69 3.37 -10.39 -5.73
CA PHE A 69 3.45 -11.81 -6.11
C PHE A 69 4.51 -12.06 -7.19
N GLN A 70 4.60 -11.20 -8.21
CA GLN A 70 5.61 -11.32 -9.25
C GLN A 70 7.01 -11.03 -8.71
N LEU A 71 7.14 -10.03 -7.83
CA LEU A 71 8.38 -9.69 -7.14
C LEU A 71 8.88 -10.87 -6.30
N GLY A 72 8.02 -11.44 -5.46
CA GLY A 72 8.33 -12.61 -4.64
C GLY A 72 8.73 -13.82 -5.50
N GLY A 73 7.98 -14.09 -6.57
CA GLY A 73 8.32 -15.17 -7.50
C GLY A 73 9.67 -14.97 -8.22
N LYS A 74 10.01 -13.73 -8.60
CA LYS A 74 11.33 -13.40 -9.16
C LYS A 74 12.45 -13.56 -8.14
N ALA A 75 12.27 -13.02 -6.93
CA ALA A 75 13.24 -13.13 -5.85
C ALA A 75 13.50 -14.59 -5.47
N PHE A 76 12.44 -15.40 -5.34
CA PHE A 76 12.55 -16.82 -5.08
C PHE A 76 13.38 -17.55 -6.16
N ARG A 77 13.13 -17.28 -7.44
CA ARG A 77 13.91 -17.89 -8.54
C ARG A 77 15.39 -17.56 -8.47
N LEU A 78 15.75 -16.32 -8.09
CA LEU A 78 17.16 -15.93 -7.93
C LEU A 78 17.82 -16.71 -6.78
N ILE A 79 17.15 -16.81 -5.63
CA ILE A 79 17.65 -17.54 -4.47
C ILE A 79 17.76 -19.05 -4.78
N HIS A 80 16.75 -19.63 -5.41
CA HIS A 80 16.74 -21.04 -5.78
C HIS A 80 17.87 -21.39 -6.75
N HIS A 81 18.05 -20.59 -7.80
CA HIS A 81 19.15 -20.78 -8.76
C HIS A 81 20.51 -20.73 -8.07
N TRP A 82 20.69 -19.81 -7.12
CA TRP A 82 21.93 -19.74 -6.33
C TRP A 82 22.12 -21.00 -5.48
N LEU A 83 21.07 -21.48 -4.80
CA LEU A 83 21.13 -22.70 -4.00
C LEU A 83 21.52 -23.94 -4.84
N GLU A 84 21.03 -24.04 -6.07
CA GLU A 84 21.31 -25.17 -6.96
C GLU A 84 22.70 -25.13 -7.60
N THR A 85 23.18 -23.93 -7.95
CA THR A 85 24.39 -23.77 -8.79
C THR A 85 25.60 -23.22 -8.04
N GLY A 86 25.40 -22.68 -6.84
CA GLY A 86 26.41 -21.93 -6.10
C GLY A 86 26.77 -20.56 -6.72
N ASN A 87 26.14 -20.18 -7.84
CA ASN A 87 26.48 -18.97 -8.57
C ASN A 87 25.46 -17.85 -8.30
N VAL A 88 25.95 -16.66 -7.96
CA VAL A 88 25.10 -15.46 -7.80
C VAL A 88 25.22 -14.60 -9.04
N THR A 89 24.18 -14.59 -9.88
CA THR A 89 24.10 -13.58 -10.93
C THR A 89 23.47 -12.32 -10.36
N ARG A 90 24.28 -11.27 -10.13
CA ARG A 90 23.77 -9.96 -9.69
C ARG A 90 22.95 -9.35 -10.82
N LYS A 91 21.62 -9.42 -10.70
CA LYS A 91 20.66 -8.77 -11.60
C LYS A 91 19.86 -7.73 -10.81
N GLN A 92 19.73 -6.54 -11.39
CA GLN A 92 18.81 -5.51 -10.91
C GLN A 92 17.67 -5.41 -11.93
N GLU A 93 16.46 -5.65 -11.46
CA GLU A 93 15.24 -5.62 -12.27
C GLU A 93 14.21 -4.75 -11.54
N GLU A 94 13.57 -3.84 -12.27
CA GLU A 94 12.47 -3.03 -11.76
C GLU A 94 11.14 -3.58 -12.29
N LEU A 95 10.13 -3.60 -11.43
CA LEU A 95 8.77 -3.96 -11.81
C LEU A 95 7.89 -2.71 -11.72
N PRO A 96 7.00 -2.48 -12.70
CA PRO A 96 6.18 -1.28 -12.72
C PRO A 96 5.12 -1.32 -11.62
N ALA A 97 5.01 -0.21 -10.87
CA ALA A 97 3.83 0.09 -10.07
C ALA A 97 2.75 0.74 -10.94
N ARG A 98 1.47 0.59 -10.56
CA ARG A 98 0.35 1.18 -11.30
C ARG A 98 -0.62 1.89 -10.37
N LEU A 99 -0.92 3.16 -10.63
CA LEU A 99 -2.02 3.86 -9.95
C LEU A 99 -3.36 3.33 -10.48
N LEU A 100 -4.21 2.90 -9.58
CA LEU A 100 -5.59 2.53 -9.84
C LEU A 100 -6.47 3.65 -9.28
N VAL A 101 -7.01 4.44 -10.21
CA VAL A 101 -7.98 5.51 -9.93
C VAL A 101 -9.32 4.83 -9.63
N ARG A 102 -9.93 5.11 -8.49
CA ARG A 102 -11.27 4.64 -8.12
C ARG A 102 -12.23 5.82 -8.09
N ASP A 103 -13.46 5.61 -8.54
CA ASP A 103 -14.48 6.66 -8.52
C ASP A 103 -14.91 6.91 -7.07
N THR A 104 -14.64 8.13 -6.60
CA THR A 104 -15.26 8.70 -5.39
C THR A 104 -16.65 9.17 -5.78
N ALA A 105 -17.69 8.56 -5.20
CA ALA A 105 -19.08 8.92 -5.44
C ALA A 105 -19.42 10.32 -4.90
#